data_AF-F9XK44-F1
#
_entry.id   AF-F9XK44-F1
#
_cell.length_a   1.000
_cell.length_b   1.000
_cell.length_c   1.000
_cell.angle_alpha   90.00
_cell.angle_beta   90.00
_cell.angle_gamma   90.00
#
_symmetry.space_group_name_H-M   'P 1'
#
loop_
_entity.id
_entity.type
_entity.pdbx_description
1 polymer ?
#
loop_
_entity_poly.entity_id
_entity_poly.type
_entity_poly.pdbx_seq_one_letter_code
_entity_poly.pdbx_strand_id
1 'polypeptide(L)'
;MALFRQAWSLVTDPKSTKWTAPLQLLADAVLCGAVILKIPYTEIDWSTYMQQIELYLSGQRDYAKITGDTGPLVYPAAHVYIYRFLYYLTSNGTDIFAAQCIFAGLYLATLWIVMQCYRAANVPPYIFPLLSLSKRMHSIFVLRLFNDCWAVFFLFAAIWCWQRKLWTFGTLMYSVGLGVKMSLLLPLPAIGVVLWQGMGRDRAFYQAQSIGQVQTLIAYPFIWGGIWSYITRAFDFSRQFLYVWTVNWRFVSEATFLSKPFSYGMLILHVFLLHLLGVGRWLRPAGVSLGGAIEQLISPPSKDELRRIAARVTPDFTLTAILTSLIIGCLCARSLHYQFFVYIAWSVPFLLWRSGMSVVMIYAICFAQEWAWNVYPSTNASSAVVVGSLAVTVFSIWIGTSYYVNPPKEAQKVEAEHTKAE
;
A
#
# COMPACT_ATOMS: atom_id res chain seq x y z
N MET A 1 -0.02 6.41 41.73
CA MET A 1 -0.30 7.47 40.72
C MET A 1 0.84 7.68 39.73
N ALA A 2 2.11 7.81 40.15
CA ALA A 2 3.23 8.05 39.24
C ALA A 2 3.46 6.94 38.20
N LEU A 3 3.41 5.67 38.63
CA LEU A 3 3.56 4.50 37.74
C LEU A 3 2.45 4.41 36.69
N PHE A 4 1.21 4.73 37.07
CA PHE A 4 0.08 4.78 36.13
C PHE A 4 0.27 5.88 35.07
N ARG A 5 0.72 7.07 35.46
CA ARG A 5 1.01 8.16 34.51
C ARG A 5 2.16 7.81 33.56
N GLN A 6 3.20 7.14 34.06
CA GLN A 6 4.31 6.66 33.24
C GLN A 6 3.85 5.58 32.25
N ALA A 7 3.08 4.59 32.71
CA ALA A 7 2.51 3.55 31.85
C ALA A 7 1.57 4.15 30.78
N TRP A 8 0.73 5.11 31.17
CA TRP A 8 -0.14 5.82 30.23
C TRP A 8 0.67 6.57 29.16
N SER A 9 1.71 7.31 29.58
CA SER A 9 2.61 8.02 28.66
C SER A 9 3.35 7.07 27.71
N LEU A 10 3.75 5.87 28.15
CA LEU A 10 4.35 4.87 27.29
C LEU A 10 3.42 4.39 26.17
N VAL A 11 2.11 4.47 26.38
CA VAL A 11 1.08 3.98 25.46
C VAL A 11 0.53 5.11 24.57
N THR A 12 0.55 6.37 25.05
CA THR A 12 -0.04 7.51 24.33
C THR A 12 0.96 8.48 23.72
N ASP A 13 2.19 8.62 24.25
CA ASP A 13 3.19 9.55 23.71
C ASP A 13 3.89 8.93 22.48
N PRO A 14 3.78 9.54 21.28
CA PRO A 14 4.49 9.08 20.09
C PRO A 14 6.00 8.92 20.30
N LYS A 15 6.64 9.68 21.20
CA LYS A 15 8.08 9.54 21.49
C LYS A 15 8.42 8.19 22.11
N SER A 16 7.49 7.56 22.83
CA SER A 16 7.68 6.25 23.47
C SER A 16 7.83 5.11 22.46
N THR A 17 7.40 5.32 21.20
CA THR A 17 7.58 4.34 20.11
C THR A 17 9.04 3.96 19.88
N LYS A 18 10.02 4.78 20.33
CA LYS A 18 11.46 4.47 20.16
C LYS A 18 11.87 3.23 20.94
N TRP A 19 11.10 2.88 21.97
CA TRP A 19 11.29 1.70 22.78
C TRP A 19 10.29 0.61 22.43
N THR A 20 9.01 0.96 22.23
CA THR A 20 7.97 -0.06 21.99
C THR A 20 8.09 -0.71 20.62
N ALA A 21 8.48 0.03 19.56
CA ALA A 21 8.58 -0.53 18.21
C ALA A 21 9.68 -1.61 18.08
N PRO A 22 10.92 -1.42 18.56
CA PRO A 22 11.92 -2.50 18.57
C PRO A 22 11.48 -3.73 19.38
N LEU A 23 10.85 -3.54 20.54
CA LEU A 23 10.35 -4.66 21.35
C LEU A 23 9.24 -5.43 20.63
N GLN A 24 8.32 -4.74 19.98
CA GLN A 24 7.28 -5.36 19.18
C GLN A 24 7.87 -6.12 17.99
N LEU A 25 8.88 -5.56 17.31
CA LEU A 25 9.57 -6.23 16.21
C LEU A 25 10.28 -7.51 16.67
N LEU A 26 10.94 -7.49 17.84
CA LEU A 26 11.56 -8.68 18.42
C LEU A 26 10.53 -9.75 18.77
N ALA A 27 9.39 -9.36 19.34
CA ALA A 27 8.30 -10.28 19.63
C ALA A 27 7.75 -10.93 18.36
N ASP A 28 7.57 -10.15 17.28
CA ASP A 28 7.14 -10.69 15.99
C ASP A 28 8.20 -11.57 15.33
N ALA A 29 9.50 -11.29 15.53
CA ALA A 29 10.56 -12.17 15.04
C ALA A 29 10.49 -13.55 15.69
N VAL A 30 10.23 -13.60 17.00
CA VAL A 30 9.98 -14.86 17.72
C VAL A 30 8.70 -15.53 17.21
N LEU A 31 7.64 -14.76 16.95
CA LEU A 31 6.40 -15.30 16.40
C LEU A 31 6.61 -15.88 14.99
N CYS A 32 7.33 -15.20 14.10
CA CYS A 32 7.70 -15.74 12.79
C CYS A 32 8.46 -17.06 12.92
N GLY A 33 9.47 -17.12 13.81
CA GLY A 33 10.20 -18.36 14.07
C GLY A 33 9.28 -19.48 14.57
N ALA A 34 8.38 -19.17 15.51
CA ALA A 34 7.41 -20.14 16.01
C ALA A 34 6.45 -20.60 14.90
N VAL A 35 5.97 -19.71 14.04
CA VAL A 35 5.09 -20.05 12.91
C VAL A 35 5.81 -20.98 11.93
N ILE A 36 7.07 -20.68 11.54
CA ILE A 36 7.86 -21.53 10.63
C ILE A 36 8.04 -22.93 11.22
N LEU A 37 8.36 -23.02 12.51
CA LEU A 37 8.67 -24.30 13.17
C LEU A 37 7.42 -25.14 13.52
N LYS A 38 6.24 -24.52 13.63
CA LYS A 38 5.04 -25.19 14.17
C LYS A 38 3.90 -25.30 13.17
N ILE A 39 3.85 -24.46 12.14
CA ILE A 39 2.74 -24.42 11.18
C ILE A 39 3.24 -24.90 9.82
N PRO A 40 2.61 -25.92 9.21
CA PRO A 40 3.00 -26.40 7.90
C PRO A 40 2.94 -25.31 6.83
N TYR A 41 3.93 -25.32 5.94
CA TYR A 41 3.93 -24.55 4.71
C TYR A 41 2.67 -24.88 3.87
N THR A 42 2.10 -23.87 3.21
CA THR A 42 0.94 -24.04 2.32
C THR A 42 1.32 -23.57 0.92
N GLU A 43 1.55 -24.52 0.02
CA GLU A 43 1.80 -24.22 -1.39
C GLU A 43 0.56 -23.61 -2.05
N ILE A 44 0.77 -22.52 -2.79
CA ILE A 44 -0.25 -21.89 -3.62
C ILE A 44 0.40 -21.46 -4.93
N ASP A 45 1.42 -20.59 -4.88
CA ASP A 45 2.03 -20.02 -6.09
C ASP A 45 3.57 -20.15 -6.13
N TRP A 46 4.23 -20.57 -5.04
CA TRP A 46 5.70 -20.59 -4.99
C TRP A 46 6.28 -21.51 -6.05
N SER A 47 5.75 -22.73 -6.16
CA SER A 47 6.16 -23.68 -7.21
C SER A 47 5.99 -23.07 -8.61
N THR A 48 4.87 -22.40 -8.86
CA THR A 48 4.59 -21.72 -10.13
C THR A 48 5.58 -20.60 -10.40
N TYR A 49 5.95 -19.81 -9.38
CA TYR A 49 6.99 -18.79 -9.54
C TYR A 49 8.33 -19.44 -9.94
N MET A 50 8.73 -20.54 -9.32
CA MET A 50 9.98 -21.24 -9.64
C MET A 50 9.98 -21.82 -11.07
N GLN A 51 8.87 -22.41 -11.51
CA GLN A 51 8.69 -22.91 -12.88
C GLN A 51 8.79 -21.78 -13.91
N GLN A 52 8.16 -20.63 -13.64
CA GLN A 52 8.26 -19.46 -14.51
C GLN A 52 9.70 -18.95 -14.62
N ILE A 53 10.45 -18.98 -13.52
CA ILE A 53 11.88 -18.63 -13.52
C ILE A 53 12.70 -19.65 -14.31
N GLU A 54 12.41 -20.94 -14.22
CA GLU A 54 13.13 -21.97 -15.00
C GLU A 54 12.96 -21.75 -16.50
N LEU A 55 11.74 -21.44 -16.97
CA LEU A 55 11.50 -21.05 -18.36
C LEU A 55 12.26 -19.78 -18.75
N TYR A 56 12.33 -18.79 -17.85
CA TYR A 56 13.15 -17.60 -18.10
C TYR A 56 14.64 -17.95 -18.22
N LEU A 57 15.16 -18.81 -17.34
CA LEU A 57 16.56 -19.23 -17.33
C LEU A 57 16.93 -20.06 -18.57
N SER A 58 15.99 -20.82 -19.14
CA SER A 58 16.18 -21.54 -20.41
C SER A 58 16.17 -20.66 -21.66
N GLY A 59 15.97 -19.35 -21.49
CA GLY A 59 16.04 -18.37 -22.58
C GLY A 59 14.68 -17.84 -23.04
N GLN A 60 13.57 -18.25 -22.42
CA GLN A 60 12.25 -17.70 -22.78
C GLN A 60 12.14 -16.22 -22.41
N ARG A 61 11.68 -15.41 -23.36
CA ARG A 61 11.48 -13.95 -23.19
C ARG A 61 10.08 -13.50 -23.58
N ASP A 62 9.32 -14.35 -24.27
CA ASP A 62 7.93 -14.10 -24.61
C ASP A 62 7.03 -14.40 -23.39
N TYR A 63 6.50 -13.35 -22.75
CA TYR A 63 5.69 -13.45 -21.53
C TYR A 63 4.48 -14.39 -21.67
N ALA A 64 3.86 -14.44 -22.85
CA ALA A 64 2.74 -15.31 -23.14
C ALA A 64 3.09 -16.80 -23.06
N LYS A 65 4.38 -17.15 -23.12
CA LYS A 65 4.92 -18.52 -23.03
C LYS A 65 5.55 -18.83 -21.67
N ILE A 66 5.59 -17.87 -20.74
CA ILE A 66 6.11 -18.09 -19.39
C ILE A 66 4.93 -18.45 -18.49
N THR A 67 4.80 -19.73 -18.14
CA THR A 67 3.67 -20.27 -17.39
C THR A 67 4.13 -21.28 -16.34
N GLY A 68 3.30 -21.51 -15.33
CA GLY A 68 3.44 -22.64 -14.40
C GLY A 68 2.07 -23.21 -14.02
N ASP A 69 2.04 -24.11 -13.04
CA ASP A 69 0.88 -24.92 -12.70
C ASP A 69 -0.37 -24.09 -12.33
N THR A 70 -0.20 -22.94 -11.68
CA THR A 70 -1.32 -22.05 -11.30
C THR A 70 -1.60 -20.94 -12.32
N GLY A 71 -0.88 -20.94 -13.44
CA GLY A 71 -1.18 -20.10 -14.60
C GLY A 71 0.01 -19.32 -15.17
N PRO A 72 -0.27 -18.37 -16.09
CA PRO A 72 0.77 -17.60 -16.76
C PRO A 72 1.42 -16.57 -15.84
N LEU A 73 2.63 -16.15 -16.21
CA LEU A 73 3.27 -14.98 -15.63
C LEU A 73 2.46 -13.73 -15.97
N VAL A 74 1.94 -13.08 -14.93
CA VAL A 74 1.12 -11.86 -15.02
C VAL A 74 1.70 -10.70 -14.23
N TYR A 75 2.91 -10.86 -13.70
CA TYR A 75 3.59 -9.84 -12.92
C TYR A 75 4.60 -9.10 -13.80
N PRO A 76 4.81 -7.79 -13.59
CA PRO A 76 5.81 -7.05 -14.35
C PRO A 76 7.25 -7.53 -14.04
N ALA A 77 8.20 -7.02 -14.81
CA ALA A 77 9.53 -7.63 -14.94
C ALA A 77 10.38 -7.68 -13.65
N ALA A 78 10.15 -6.83 -12.65
CA ALA A 78 10.92 -6.92 -11.40
C ALA A 78 10.63 -8.22 -10.63
N HIS A 79 9.42 -8.77 -10.77
CA HIS A 79 9.08 -10.09 -10.24
C HIS A 79 10.08 -11.15 -10.72
N VAL A 80 10.37 -11.19 -12.03
CA VAL A 80 11.26 -12.20 -12.61
C VAL A 80 12.67 -12.11 -12.02
N TYR A 81 13.21 -10.90 -11.83
CA TYR A 81 14.55 -10.74 -11.27
C TYR A 81 14.63 -11.09 -9.78
N ILE A 82 13.62 -10.69 -9.00
CA ILE A 82 13.54 -11.05 -7.57
C ILE A 82 13.45 -12.57 -7.43
N TYR A 83 12.53 -13.20 -8.15
CA TYR A 83 12.33 -14.64 -8.04
C TYR A 83 13.47 -15.44 -8.67
N ARG A 84 14.20 -14.90 -9.64
CA ARG A 84 15.48 -15.48 -10.08
C ARG A 84 16.53 -15.51 -8.97
N PHE A 85 16.66 -14.43 -8.20
CA PHE A 85 17.57 -14.41 -7.06
C PHE A 85 17.14 -15.44 -6.01
N LEU A 86 15.84 -15.50 -5.71
CA LEU A 86 15.29 -16.48 -4.77
C LEU A 86 15.47 -17.93 -5.23
N TYR A 87 15.28 -18.20 -6.53
CA TYR A 87 15.50 -19.51 -7.13
C TYR A 87 16.91 -20.04 -6.82
N TYR A 88 17.95 -19.22 -7.01
CA TYR A 88 19.32 -19.64 -6.70
C TYR A 88 19.59 -19.78 -5.20
N LEU A 89 19.00 -18.94 -4.35
CA LEU A 89 19.19 -19.03 -2.90
C LEU A 89 18.48 -20.22 -2.24
N THR A 90 17.48 -20.80 -2.90
CA THR A 90 16.58 -21.80 -2.32
C THR A 90 16.71 -23.15 -3.01
N SER A 91 17.89 -23.47 -3.55
CA SER A 91 18.14 -24.72 -4.28
C SER A 91 17.09 -24.95 -5.38
N ASN A 92 16.94 -23.96 -6.26
CA ASN A 92 15.96 -23.93 -7.35
C ASN A 92 14.50 -23.93 -6.86
N GLY A 93 14.26 -23.42 -5.65
CA GLY A 93 12.93 -23.36 -5.04
C GLY A 93 12.54 -24.55 -4.16
N THR A 94 13.41 -25.55 -4.02
CA THR A 94 13.14 -26.77 -3.24
C THR A 94 13.41 -26.61 -1.75
N ASP A 95 14.29 -25.70 -1.35
CA ASP A 95 14.54 -25.35 0.04
C ASP A 95 13.50 -24.35 0.55
N ILE A 96 12.33 -24.88 0.92
CA ILE A 96 11.21 -24.10 1.44
C ILE A 96 11.58 -23.43 2.76
N PHE A 97 12.38 -24.06 3.63
CA PHE A 97 12.76 -23.47 4.90
C PHE A 97 13.59 -22.19 4.68
N ALA A 98 14.58 -22.23 3.79
CA ALA A 98 15.33 -21.04 3.39
C ALA A 98 14.41 -19.95 2.83
N ALA A 99 13.43 -20.32 1.97
CA ALA A 99 12.45 -19.36 1.45
C ALA A 99 11.62 -18.72 2.57
N GLN A 100 11.12 -19.52 3.53
CA GLN A 100 10.36 -19.02 4.67
C GLN A 100 11.19 -18.08 5.55
N CYS A 101 12.47 -18.38 5.78
CA CYS A 101 13.38 -17.49 6.51
C CYS A 101 13.60 -16.17 5.77
N ILE A 102 13.78 -16.19 4.44
CA ILE A 102 13.90 -14.98 3.63
C ILE A 102 12.62 -14.13 3.72
N PHE A 103 11.44 -14.75 3.60
CA PHE A 103 10.17 -14.04 3.71
C PHE A 103 9.86 -13.56 5.12
N ALA A 104 10.34 -14.24 6.17
CA ALA A 104 10.28 -13.73 7.53
C ALA A 104 11.18 -12.49 7.70
N GLY A 105 12.40 -12.50 7.14
CA GLY A 105 13.25 -11.32 7.08
C GLY A 105 12.58 -10.16 6.34
N LEU A 106 11.94 -10.44 5.20
CA LEU A 106 11.16 -9.46 4.43
C LEU A 106 9.98 -8.92 5.24
N TYR A 107 9.24 -9.77 5.96
CA TYR A 107 8.15 -9.36 6.83
C TYR A 107 8.63 -8.39 7.90
N LEU A 108 9.68 -8.75 8.64
CA LEU A 108 10.24 -7.92 9.72
C LEU A 108 10.80 -6.60 9.19
N ALA A 109 11.51 -6.63 8.06
CA ALA A 109 12.00 -5.42 7.40
C ALA A 109 10.85 -4.51 6.98
N THR A 110 9.79 -5.08 6.40
CA THR A 110 8.60 -4.31 6.00
C THR A 110 7.90 -3.73 7.20
N LEU A 111 7.63 -4.53 8.23
CA LEU A 111 7.00 -4.10 9.47
C LEU A 111 7.78 -2.96 10.13
N TRP A 112 9.10 -3.07 10.19
CA TRP A 112 9.96 -2.00 10.69
C TRP A 112 9.78 -0.70 9.92
N ILE A 113 9.77 -0.75 8.58
CA ILE A 113 9.55 0.44 7.73
C ILE A 113 8.15 1.02 7.96
N VAL A 114 7.11 0.18 8.04
CA VAL A 114 5.73 0.61 8.36
C VAL A 114 5.70 1.34 9.71
N MET A 115 6.33 0.77 10.74
CA MET A 115 6.48 1.41 12.06
C MET A 115 7.20 2.75 11.94
N GLN A 116 8.26 2.85 11.12
CA GLN A 116 8.94 4.13 10.88
C GLN A 116 8.06 5.15 10.17
N CYS A 117 7.20 4.72 9.24
CA CYS A 117 6.25 5.60 8.57
C CYS A 117 5.21 6.17 9.55
N TYR A 118 4.71 5.32 10.44
CA TYR A 118 3.78 5.70 11.52
C TYR A 118 4.44 6.66 12.51
N ARG A 119 5.68 6.38 12.91
CA ARG A 119 6.48 7.26 13.77
C ARG A 119 6.68 8.64 13.16
N ALA A 120 7.02 8.71 11.88
CA ALA A 120 7.20 9.98 11.17
C ALA A 120 5.92 10.81 11.12
N ALA A 121 4.76 10.15 11.13
CA ALA A 121 3.43 10.78 11.20
C ALA A 121 2.92 10.99 12.65
N ASN A 122 3.78 10.81 13.67
CA ASN A 122 3.45 10.96 15.10
C ASN A 122 2.28 10.08 15.59
N VAL A 123 2.13 8.88 15.04
CA VAL A 123 1.13 7.92 15.51
C VAL A 123 1.48 7.45 16.93
N PRO A 124 0.52 7.41 17.87
CA PRO A 124 0.76 6.99 19.24
C PRO A 124 0.98 5.47 19.36
N PRO A 125 1.74 5.01 20.37
CA PRO A 125 2.09 3.60 20.56
C PRO A 125 0.90 2.63 20.62
N TYR A 126 -0.25 3.05 21.15
CA TYR A 126 -1.43 2.17 21.24
C TYR A 126 -1.97 1.70 19.88
N ILE A 127 -1.58 2.31 18.75
CA ILE A 127 -1.98 1.81 17.42
C ILE A 127 -1.04 0.70 16.93
N PHE A 128 0.21 0.69 17.37
CA PHE A 128 1.26 -0.19 16.84
C PHE A 128 0.97 -1.68 16.99
N PRO A 129 0.34 -2.19 18.09
CA PRO A 129 0.00 -3.60 18.19
C PRO A 129 -0.80 -4.14 17.00
N LEU A 130 -1.69 -3.33 16.41
CA LEU A 130 -2.49 -3.72 15.23
C LEU A 130 -1.64 -4.04 13.99
N LEU A 131 -0.37 -3.61 13.94
CA LEU A 131 0.55 -3.89 12.84
C LEU A 131 1.13 -5.31 12.88
N SER A 132 1.12 -5.94 14.05
CA SER A 132 1.64 -7.29 14.29
C SER A 132 0.52 -8.31 14.54
N LEU A 133 -0.64 -7.87 15.05
CA LEU A 133 -1.77 -8.72 15.40
C LEU A 133 -2.60 -9.19 14.19
N SER A 134 -1.94 -9.76 13.19
CA SER A 134 -2.60 -10.38 12.04
C SER A 134 -2.07 -11.77 11.76
N LYS A 135 -2.94 -12.77 11.91
CA LYS A 135 -2.68 -14.14 11.48
C LYS A 135 -2.51 -14.18 9.97
N ARG A 136 -3.32 -13.42 9.23
CA ARG A 136 -3.31 -13.42 7.77
C ARG A 136 -2.02 -12.85 7.20
N MET A 137 -1.44 -11.81 7.81
CA MET A 137 -0.15 -11.25 7.39
C MET A 137 0.98 -12.27 7.48
N HIS A 138 1.15 -12.91 8.65
CA HIS A 138 2.12 -13.99 8.84
C HIS A 138 1.92 -15.13 7.85
N SER A 139 0.65 -15.49 7.61
CA SER A 139 0.25 -16.52 6.66
C SER A 139 0.59 -16.19 5.21
N ILE A 140 0.51 -14.92 4.80
CA ILE A 140 0.82 -14.45 3.44
C ILE A 140 2.33 -14.42 3.21
N PHE A 141 3.09 -13.86 4.16
CA PHE A 141 4.54 -13.77 4.06
C PHE A 141 5.19 -15.13 4.22
N VAL A 142 4.98 -15.79 5.36
CA VAL A 142 5.85 -16.87 5.84
C VAL A 142 5.31 -18.27 5.48
N LEU A 143 4.01 -18.41 5.23
CA LEU A 143 3.41 -19.71 4.90
C LEU A 143 3.00 -19.86 3.43
N ARG A 144 2.92 -18.77 2.67
CA ARG A 144 2.51 -18.77 1.25
C ARG A 144 3.52 -18.14 0.30
N LEU A 145 4.46 -17.33 0.82
CA LEU A 145 5.55 -16.75 0.05
C LEU A 145 5.07 -15.91 -1.14
N PHE A 146 3.96 -15.17 -0.97
CA PHE A 146 3.33 -14.44 -2.06
C PHE A 146 4.14 -13.25 -2.56
N ASN A 147 4.08 -13.01 -3.88
CA ASN A 147 4.74 -11.88 -4.54
C ASN A 147 4.36 -10.50 -3.95
N ASP A 148 3.13 -10.36 -3.44
CA ASP A 148 2.63 -9.13 -2.81
C ASP A 148 3.51 -8.61 -1.67
N CYS A 149 4.22 -9.49 -0.96
CA CYS A 149 5.13 -9.15 0.12
C CYS A 149 6.24 -8.20 -0.35
N TRP A 150 6.78 -8.43 -1.55
CA TRP A 150 7.81 -7.58 -2.15
C TRP A 150 7.23 -6.24 -2.61
N ALA A 151 6.04 -6.26 -3.22
CA ALA A 151 5.39 -5.03 -3.68
C ALA A 151 5.05 -4.09 -2.51
N VAL A 152 4.53 -4.63 -1.40
CA VAL A 152 4.20 -3.82 -0.20
C VAL A 152 5.47 -3.32 0.50
N PHE A 153 6.55 -4.10 0.54
CA PHE A 153 7.85 -3.65 1.03
C PHE A 153 8.34 -2.40 0.29
N PHE A 154 8.37 -2.47 -1.04
CA PHE A 154 8.82 -1.35 -1.87
C PHE A 154 7.89 -0.14 -1.79
N LEU A 155 6.57 -0.34 -1.66
CA LEU A 155 5.62 0.75 -1.43
C LEU A 155 5.92 1.50 -0.13
N PHE A 156 6.05 0.79 1.00
CA PHE A 156 6.33 1.45 2.27
C PHE A 156 7.74 2.02 2.34
N ALA A 157 8.74 1.40 1.69
CA ALA A 157 10.07 1.97 1.54
C ALA A 157 10.02 3.30 0.76
N ALA A 158 9.25 3.38 -0.32
CA ALA A 158 9.05 4.61 -1.06
C ALA A 158 8.41 5.71 -0.21
N ILE A 159 7.34 5.38 0.52
CA ILE A 159 6.67 6.31 1.44
C ILE A 159 7.65 6.81 2.51
N TRP A 160 8.43 5.91 3.13
CA TRP A 160 9.43 6.25 4.14
C TRP A 160 10.49 7.24 3.62
N CYS A 161 10.90 7.07 2.35
CA CYS A 161 11.82 7.97 1.66
C CYS A 161 11.18 9.34 1.40
N TRP A 162 9.94 9.37 0.90
CA TRP A 162 9.22 10.61 0.62
C TRP A 162 8.90 11.43 1.88
N GLN A 163 8.57 10.77 2.99
CA GLN A 163 8.43 11.42 4.29
C GLN A 163 9.74 12.10 4.76
N ARG A 164 10.89 11.62 4.29
CA ARG A 164 12.23 12.20 4.54
C ARG A 164 12.74 13.10 3.42
N LYS A 165 11.89 13.42 2.44
CA LYS A 165 12.26 14.24 1.27
C LYS A 165 13.36 13.61 0.39
N LEU A 166 13.61 12.30 0.53
CA LEU A 166 14.50 11.52 -0.34
C LEU A 166 13.76 11.16 -1.62
N TRP A 167 13.40 12.18 -2.39
CA TRP A 167 12.36 12.05 -3.40
C TRP A 167 12.67 11.05 -4.50
N THR A 168 13.86 11.17 -5.10
CA THR A 168 14.29 10.31 -6.20
C THR A 168 14.49 8.87 -5.74
N PHE A 169 15.09 8.68 -4.57
CA PHE A 169 15.24 7.34 -4.02
C PHE A 169 13.87 6.69 -3.73
N GLY A 170 12.90 7.45 -3.21
CA GLY A 170 11.52 6.97 -3.06
C GLY A 170 10.86 6.60 -4.40
N THR A 171 11.05 7.41 -5.44
CA THR A 171 10.58 7.12 -6.81
C THR A 171 11.19 5.83 -7.36
N LEU A 172 12.48 5.60 -7.16
CA LEU A 172 13.17 4.38 -7.59
C LEU A 172 12.62 3.15 -6.86
N MET A 173 12.46 3.22 -5.53
CA MET A 173 11.85 2.15 -4.73
C MET A 173 10.42 1.85 -5.20
N TYR A 174 9.61 2.88 -5.41
CA TYR A 174 8.24 2.73 -5.91
C TYR A 174 8.22 2.10 -7.31
N SER A 175 9.12 2.52 -8.21
CA SER A 175 9.20 1.94 -9.56
C SER A 175 9.56 0.47 -9.52
N VAL A 176 10.51 0.05 -8.67
CA VAL A 176 10.81 -1.38 -8.48
C VAL A 176 9.57 -2.11 -7.98
N GLY A 177 8.87 -1.59 -6.96
CA GLY A 177 7.63 -2.17 -6.45
C GLY A 177 6.51 -2.28 -7.50
N LEU A 178 6.35 -1.27 -8.34
CA LEU A 178 5.41 -1.31 -9.47
C LEU A 178 5.81 -2.39 -10.48
N GLY A 179 7.12 -2.55 -10.67
CA GLY A 179 7.72 -3.64 -11.43
C GLY A 179 7.50 -5.02 -10.81
N VAL A 180 7.14 -5.13 -9.52
CA VAL A 180 6.79 -6.39 -8.86
C VAL A 180 5.32 -6.71 -9.05
N LYS A 181 4.45 -5.72 -8.88
CA LYS A 181 3.00 -5.89 -9.02
C LYS A 181 2.31 -4.60 -9.41
N MET A 182 1.44 -4.70 -10.42
CA MET A 182 0.65 -3.56 -10.93
C MET A 182 -0.35 -2.98 -9.93
N SER A 183 -0.61 -3.64 -8.79
CA SER A 183 -1.43 -3.09 -7.69
C SER A 183 -0.88 -1.77 -7.16
N LEU A 184 0.41 -1.49 -7.34
CA LEU A 184 0.98 -0.19 -6.99
C LEU A 184 0.54 0.95 -7.91
N LEU A 185 -0.20 0.71 -8.99
CA LEU A 185 -0.89 1.77 -9.72
C LEU A 185 -2.01 2.43 -8.90
N LEU A 186 -2.59 1.73 -7.92
CA LEU A 186 -3.67 2.26 -7.08
C LEU A 186 -3.26 3.54 -6.29
N PRO A 187 -2.05 3.62 -5.69
CA PRO A 187 -1.58 4.85 -5.06
C PRO A 187 -1.02 5.91 -6.02
N LEU A 188 -0.80 5.60 -7.31
CA LEU A 188 -0.13 6.50 -8.26
C LEU A 188 -0.75 7.91 -8.35
N PRO A 189 -2.09 8.10 -8.36
CA PRO A 189 -2.69 9.43 -8.39
C PRO A 189 -2.24 10.32 -7.22
N ALA A 190 -2.26 9.80 -6.00
CA ALA A 190 -1.80 10.53 -4.82
C ALA A 190 -0.28 10.75 -4.82
N ILE A 191 0.51 9.77 -5.29
CA ILE A 191 1.96 9.92 -5.43
C ILE A 191 2.29 11.11 -6.34
N GLY A 192 1.61 11.24 -7.48
CA GLY A 192 1.78 12.37 -8.39
C GLY A 192 1.52 13.71 -7.71
N VAL A 193 0.42 13.82 -6.95
CA VAL A 193 0.07 15.04 -6.20
C VAL A 193 1.06 15.36 -5.09
N VAL A 194 1.55 14.34 -4.37
CA VAL A 194 2.58 14.50 -3.32
C VAL A 194 3.91 14.98 -3.92
N LEU A 195 4.36 14.37 -5.02
CA LEU A 195 5.60 14.76 -5.68
C LEU A 195 5.48 16.17 -6.27
N TRP A 196 4.41 16.48 -7.00
CA TRP A 196 4.20 17.81 -7.56
C TRP A 196 4.25 18.90 -6.48
N GLN A 197 3.51 18.76 -5.38
CA GLN A 197 3.55 19.75 -4.30
C GLN A 197 4.85 19.73 -3.50
N GLY A 198 5.53 18.58 -3.41
CA GLY A 198 6.73 18.41 -2.61
C GLY A 198 8.02 18.92 -3.28
N MET A 199 8.09 18.91 -4.62
CA MET A 199 9.29 19.28 -5.38
C MET A 199 9.03 20.20 -6.58
N GLY A 200 7.77 20.51 -6.89
CA GLY A 200 7.38 21.29 -8.06
C GLY A 200 7.22 20.46 -9.32
N ARG A 201 6.59 21.07 -10.33
CA ARG A 201 6.21 20.43 -11.60
C ARG A 201 7.38 19.74 -12.29
N ASP A 202 8.44 20.48 -12.62
CA ASP A 202 9.49 19.97 -13.51
C ASP A 202 10.22 18.77 -12.87
N ARG A 203 10.51 18.87 -11.56
CA ARG A 203 11.13 17.77 -10.82
C ARG A 203 10.20 16.57 -10.71
N ALA A 204 8.90 16.77 -10.48
CA ALA A 204 7.92 15.70 -10.44
C ALA A 204 7.76 15.02 -11.81
N PHE A 205 7.84 15.78 -12.90
CA PHE A 205 7.89 15.23 -14.25
C PHE A 205 9.12 14.35 -14.47
N TYR A 206 10.31 14.79 -14.03
CA TYR A 206 11.50 13.93 -14.07
C TYR A 206 11.36 12.66 -13.23
N GLN A 207 10.61 12.69 -12.12
CA GLN A 207 10.28 11.46 -11.37
C GLN A 207 9.37 10.54 -12.17
N ALA A 208 8.33 11.06 -12.82
CA ALA A 208 7.46 10.27 -13.69
C ALA A 208 8.24 9.65 -14.85
N GLN A 209 9.14 10.41 -15.48
CA GLN A 209 10.05 9.90 -16.50
C GLN A 209 10.96 8.80 -15.96
N SER A 210 11.51 8.98 -14.75
CA SER A 210 12.35 7.96 -14.09
C SER A 210 11.59 6.66 -13.83
N ILE A 211 10.30 6.71 -13.44
CA ILE A 211 9.46 5.51 -13.32
C ILE A 211 9.41 4.79 -14.67
N GLY A 212 9.07 5.50 -15.75
CA GLY A 212 9.02 4.95 -17.10
C GLY A 212 10.36 4.33 -17.54
N GLN A 213 11.46 5.03 -17.34
CA GLN A 213 12.81 4.56 -17.67
C GLN A 213 13.17 3.28 -16.93
N VAL A 214 12.92 3.22 -15.62
CA VAL A 214 13.18 2.02 -14.81
C VAL A 214 12.32 0.87 -15.31
N GLN A 215 11.01 1.08 -15.56
CA GLN A 215 10.11 0.05 -16.10
C GLN A 215 10.60 -0.48 -17.45
N THR A 216 11.00 0.41 -18.37
CA THR A 216 11.54 0.01 -19.68
C THR A 216 12.86 -0.76 -19.53
N LEU A 217 13.77 -0.31 -18.66
CA LEU A 217 15.07 -0.96 -18.44
C LEU A 217 14.88 -2.39 -17.92
N ILE A 218 14.07 -2.57 -16.86
CA ILE A 218 13.84 -3.91 -16.29
C ILE A 218 13.07 -4.80 -17.27
N ALA A 219 12.14 -4.23 -18.04
CA ALA A 219 11.34 -5.00 -18.99
C ALA A 219 12.04 -5.26 -20.33
N TYR A 220 13.20 -4.67 -20.59
CA TYR A 220 13.86 -4.68 -21.89
C TYR A 220 13.97 -6.08 -22.54
N PRO A 221 14.42 -7.15 -21.83
CA PRO A 221 14.50 -8.48 -22.42
C PRO A 221 13.15 -9.01 -22.91
N PHE A 222 12.06 -8.64 -22.25
CA PHE A 222 10.70 -9.09 -22.54
C PHE A 222 10.01 -8.23 -23.58
N ILE A 223 10.35 -6.93 -23.62
CA ILE A 223 9.97 -6.04 -24.71
C ILE A 223 10.55 -6.57 -26.03
N TRP A 224 11.81 -7.01 -26.02
CA TRP A 224 12.46 -7.64 -27.17
C TRP A 224 11.83 -8.99 -27.54
N GLY A 225 11.44 -9.79 -26.53
CA GLY A 225 10.70 -11.04 -26.73
C GLY A 225 9.27 -10.85 -27.25
N GLY A 226 8.72 -9.64 -27.16
CA GLY A 226 7.41 -9.24 -27.68
C GLY A 226 6.74 -8.20 -26.80
N ILE A 227 6.79 -6.93 -27.18
CA ILE A 227 6.22 -5.81 -26.41
C ILE A 227 4.74 -6.00 -26.06
N TRP A 228 3.93 -6.47 -27.02
CA TRP A 228 2.51 -6.70 -26.80
C TRP A 228 2.26 -7.87 -25.86
N SER A 229 3.08 -8.93 -25.95
CA SER A 229 3.05 -10.06 -25.03
C SER A 229 3.35 -9.61 -23.60
N TYR A 230 4.39 -8.77 -23.42
CA TYR A 230 4.71 -8.20 -22.12
C TYR A 230 3.57 -7.34 -21.56
N ILE A 231 3.12 -6.32 -22.30
CA ILE A 231 2.13 -5.34 -21.80
C ILE A 231 0.80 -6.03 -21.47
N THR A 232 0.28 -6.86 -22.38
CA THR A 232 -1.03 -7.50 -22.21
C THR A 232 -1.05 -8.56 -21.12
N ARG A 233 0.11 -9.11 -20.72
CA ARG A 233 0.22 -10.07 -19.62
C ARG A 233 0.52 -9.39 -18.28
N ALA A 234 1.52 -8.52 -18.25
CA ALA A 234 1.99 -7.86 -17.02
C ALA A 234 1.02 -6.79 -16.50
N PHE A 235 0.26 -6.16 -17.39
CA PHE A 235 -0.69 -5.08 -17.09
C PHE A 235 -2.08 -5.40 -17.65
N ASP A 236 -2.55 -6.63 -17.40
CA ASP A 236 -3.86 -7.09 -17.87
C ASP A 236 -5.01 -6.52 -17.02
N PHE A 237 -5.58 -5.40 -17.48
CA PHE A 237 -6.79 -4.80 -16.88
C PHE A 237 -8.08 -5.54 -17.26
N SER A 238 -8.04 -6.42 -18.26
CA SER A 238 -9.21 -7.20 -18.71
C SER A 238 -9.41 -8.48 -17.90
N ARG A 239 -8.37 -8.92 -17.18
CA ARG A 239 -8.38 -10.16 -16.41
C ARG A 239 -9.58 -10.23 -15.47
N GLN A 240 -10.30 -11.35 -15.59
CA GLN A 240 -11.41 -11.67 -14.70
C GLN A 240 -10.99 -12.79 -13.77
N PHE A 241 -11.08 -12.53 -12.47
CA PHE A 241 -10.87 -13.55 -11.46
C PHE A 241 -12.18 -14.32 -11.23
N LEU A 242 -12.06 -15.62 -10.96
CA LEU A 242 -13.21 -16.47 -10.71
C LEU A 242 -13.96 -15.97 -9.47
N TYR A 243 -15.29 -15.96 -9.56
CA TYR A 243 -16.16 -15.50 -8.48
C TYR A 243 -15.95 -16.29 -7.18
N VAL A 244 -15.58 -17.58 -7.28
CA VAL A 244 -15.27 -18.42 -6.12
C VAL A 244 -14.11 -17.87 -5.27
N TRP A 245 -13.16 -17.16 -5.87
CA TRP A 245 -11.94 -16.64 -5.23
C TRP A 245 -12.06 -15.22 -4.70
N THR A 246 -13.16 -14.51 -5.00
CA THR A 246 -13.32 -13.13 -4.53
C THR A 246 -13.56 -13.07 -3.03
N VAL A 247 -12.90 -12.12 -2.38
CA VAL A 247 -13.10 -11.80 -0.95
C VAL A 247 -14.13 -10.69 -0.78
N ASN A 248 -14.29 -9.82 -1.78
CA ASN A 248 -15.25 -8.72 -1.80
C ASN A 248 -16.38 -8.96 -2.81
N TRP A 249 -17.51 -8.27 -2.61
CA TRP A 249 -18.73 -8.39 -3.43
C TRP A 249 -19.35 -9.80 -3.53
N ARG A 250 -19.05 -10.73 -2.62
CA ARG A 250 -19.64 -12.09 -2.58
C ARG A 250 -21.15 -12.10 -2.33
N PHE A 251 -21.69 -11.02 -1.79
CA PHE A 251 -23.13 -10.83 -1.59
C PHE A 251 -23.86 -10.36 -2.87
N VAL A 252 -23.13 -10.04 -3.95
CA VAL A 252 -23.68 -9.69 -5.27
C VAL A 252 -23.76 -10.96 -6.10
N SER A 253 -24.83 -11.16 -6.90
CA SER A 253 -24.93 -12.38 -7.73
C SER A 253 -23.75 -12.51 -8.70
N GLU A 254 -23.33 -13.74 -9.01
CA GLU A 254 -22.22 -14.00 -9.94
C GLU A 254 -22.47 -13.37 -11.33
N ALA A 255 -23.71 -13.45 -11.82
CA ALA A 255 -24.11 -12.83 -13.08
C ALA A 255 -23.90 -11.31 -13.07
N THR A 256 -24.25 -10.64 -11.97
CA THR A 256 -24.00 -9.20 -11.81
C THR A 256 -22.51 -8.91 -11.67
N PHE A 257 -21.78 -9.69 -10.88
CA PHE A 257 -20.34 -9.52 -10.64
C PHE A 257 -19.52 -9.62 -11.94
N LEU A 258 -19.88 -10.54 -12.84
CA LEU A 258 -19.22 -10.72 -14.14
C LEU A 258 -19.71 -9.74 -15.22
N SER A 259 -20.74 -8.94 -14.93
CA SER A 259 -21.33 -8.03 -15.91
C SER A 259 -20.43 -6.80 -16.19
N LYS A 260 -20.47 -6.31 -17.44
CA LYS A 260 -19.81 -5.06 -17.83
C LYS A 260 -20.33 -3.83 -17.05
N PRO A 261 -21.66 -3.66 -16.84
CA PRO A 261 -22.18 -2.54 -16.05
C PRO A 261 -21.61 -2.48 -14.63
N PHE A 262 -21.47 -3.63 -13.95
CA PHE A 262 -20.87 -3.66 -12.61
C PHE A 262 -19.40 -3.22 -12.66
N SER A 263 -18.61 -3.75 -13.60
CA SER A 263 -17.21 -3.36 -13.76
C SER A 263 -17.02 -1.86 -14.06
N TYR A 264 -17.84 -1.29 -14.95
CA TYR A 264 -17.79 0.15 -15.25
C TYR A 264 -18.29 1.00 -14.07
N GLY A 265 -19.30 0.55 -13.34
CA GLY A 265 -19.77 1.23 -12.13
C GLY A 265 -18.68 1.33 -11.06
N MET A 266 -17.93 0.24 -10.84
CA MET A 266 -16.78 0.22 -9.93
C MET A 266 -15.67 1.19 -10.36
N LEU A 267 -15.39 1.29 -11.67
CA LEU A 267 -14.42 2.23 -12.21
C LEU A 267 -14.87 3.70 -12.07
N ILE A 268 -16.14 4.00 -12.37
CA ILE A 268 -16.71 5.34 -12.18
C ILE A 268 -16.63 5.75 -10.71
N LEU A 269 -17.00 4.85 -9.79
CA LEU A 269 -16.89 5.08 -8.36
C LEU A 269 -15.44 5.34 -7.94
N HIS A 270 -14.47 4.60 -8.49
CA HIS A 270 -13.05 4.81 -8.25
C HIS A 270 -12.61 6.23 -8.63
N VAL A 271 -12.89 6.63 -9.87
CA VAL A 271 -12.53 7.96 -10.40
C VAL A 271 -13.23 9.06 -9.60
N PHE A 272 -14.51 8.88 -9.25
CA PHE A 272 -15.27 9.83 -8.44
C PHE A 272 -14.64 10.03 -7.06
N LEU A 273 -14.31 8.95 -6.34
CA LEU A 273 -13.70 9.04 -5.01
C LEU A 273 -12.30 9.65 -5.06
N LEU A 274 -11.49 9.32 -6.08
CA LEU A 274 -10.20 9.95 -6.30
C LEU A 274 -10.34 11.45 -6.58
N HIS A 275 -11.30 11.85 -7.40
CA HIS A 275 -11.58 13.26 -7.68
C HIS A 275 -12.00 14.00 -6.41
N LEU A 276 -12.94 13.43 -5.65
CA LEU A 276 -13.44 14.01 -4.40
C LEU A 276 -12.31 14.26 -3.40
N LEU A 277 -11.47 13.25 -3.13
CA LEU A 277 -10.35 13.36 -2.19
C LEU A 277 -9.20 14.20 -2.75
N GLY A 278 -8.95 14.11 -4.06
CA GLY A 278 -7.94 14.89 -4.76
C GLY A 278 -8.18 16.38 -4.59
N VAL A 279 -9.36 16.86 -5.02
CA VAL A 279 -9.74 18.27 -4.94
C VAL A 279 -9.99 18.70 -3.49
N GLY A 280 -10.68 17.88 -2.71
CA GLY A 280 -11.11 18.26 -1.37
C GLY A 280 -10.01 18.17 -0.29
N ARG A 281 -8.96 17.37 -0.50
CA ARG A 281 -7.92 17.11 0.52
C ARG A 281 -6.50 17.18 -0.01
N TRP A 282 -6.22 16.56 -1.14
CA TRP A 282 -4.83 16.42 -1.57
C TRP A 282 -4.24 17.71 -2.14
N LEU A 283 -5.05 18.67 -2.59
CA LEU A 283 -4.60 20.02 -2.99
C LEU A 283 -4.37 21.00 -1.82
N ARG A 284 -4.59 20.57 -0.57
CA ARG A 284 -4.49 21.45 0.61
C ARG A 284 -3.11 22.11 0.78
N PRO A 285 -1.96 21.41 0.61
CA PRO A 285 -0.66 22.07 0.74
C PRO A 285 -0.51 23.27 -0.21
N ALA A 286 -0.95 23.13 -1.46
CA ALA A 286 -0.98 24.20 -2.45
C ALA A 286 -2.02 25.29 -2.12
N GLY A 287 -3.15 24.92 -1.53
CA GLY A 287 -4.20 25.87 -1.14
C GLY A 287 -4.96 26.47 -2.33
N VAL A 288 -5.01 25.75 -3.45
CA VAL A 288 -5.62 26.19 -4.71
C VAL A 288 -6.82 25.33 -5.08
N SER A 289 -7.71 25.89 -5.91
CA SER A 289 -8.77 25.13 -6.57
C SER A 289 -8.18 24.19 -7.62
N LEU A 290 -9.00 23.28 -8.18
CA LEU A 290 -8.57 22.42 -9.28
C LEU A 290 -8.07 23.23 -10.49
N GLY A 291 -8.73 24.34 -10.83
CA GLY A 291 -8.30 25.24 -11.89
C GLY A 291 -6.93 25.85 -11.59
N GLY A 292 -6.71 26.32 -10.36
CA GLY A 292 -5.41 26.84 -9.94
C GLY A 292 -4.31 25.78 -9.91
N ALA A 293 -4.62 24.52 -9.59
CA ALA A 293 -3.65 23.42 -9.69
C ALA A 293 -3.23 23.16 -11.14
N ILE A 294 -4.18 23.21 -12.09
CA ILE A 294 -3.89 23.11 -13.52
C ILE A 294 -3.05 24.30 -13.98
N GLU A 295 -3.38 25.51 -13.54
CA GLU A 295 -2.61 26.72 -13.84
C GLU A 295 -1.16 26.59 -13.34
N GLN A 296 -0.95 26.13 -12.11
CA GLN A 296 0.40 25.88 -11.56
C GLN A 296 1.17 24.76 -12.30
N LEU A 297 0.49 23.86 -13.00
CA LEU A 297 1.12 22.89 -13.89
C LEU A 297 1.50 23.50 -15.25
N ILE A 298 0.81 24.53 -15.71
CA ILE A 298 1.14 25.23 -16.97
C ILE A 298 2.22 26.29 -16.70
N SER A 299 1.99 27.12 -15.69
CA SER A 299 2.82 28.24 -15.24
C SER A 299 3.23 28.00 -13.79
N PRO A 300 4.41 27.40 -13.55
CA PRO A 300 4.86 27.07 -12.20
C PRO A 300 4.94 28.32 -11.31
N PRO A 301 4.55 28.20 -10.02
CA PRO A 301 4.64 29.30 -9.09
C PRO A 301 6.10 29.72 -8.83
N SER A 302 6.28 30.88 -8.21
CA SER A 302 7.60 31.36 -7.82
C SER A 302 8.33 30.36 -6.91
N LYS A 303 9.67 30.41 -6.89
CA LYS A 303 10.48 29.52 -6.04
C LYS A 303 10.12 29.63 -4.55
N ASP A 304 9.76 30.81 -4.08
CA ASP A 304 9.41 31.04 -2.68
C ASP A 304 8.03 30.48 -2.33
N GLU A 305 7.06 30.63 -3.22
CA GLU A 305 5.75 29.98 -3.07
C GLU A 305 5.89 28.45 -3.09
N LEU A 306 6.69 27.91 -4.01
CA LEU A 306 6.95 26.48 -4.07
C LEU A 306 7.58 25.94 -2.77
N ARG A 307 8.51 26.68 -2.16
CA ARG A 307 9.09 26.32 -0.85
C ARG A 307 8.02 26.27 0.25
N ARG A 308 7.07 27.22 0.26
CA ARG A 308 5.95 27.24 1.22
C ARG A 308 5.02 26.05 1.02
N ILE A 309 4.67 25.71 -0.23
CA ILE A 309 3.86 24.54 -0.56
C ILE A 309 4.57 23.25 -0.11
N ALA A 310 5.85 23.10 -0.47
CA ALA A 310 6.64 21.92 -0.14
C ALA A 310 6.82 21.70 1.37
N ALA A 311 6.87 22.78 2.16
CA ALA A 311 6.91 22.73 3.62
C ALA A 311 5.63 22.15 4.23
N ARG A 312 4.47 22.35 3.57
CA ARG A 312 3.18 21.79 4.00
C ARG A 312 2.96 20.34 3.58
N VAL A 313 3.83 19.77 2.75
CA VAL A 313 3.84 18.34 2.42
C VAL A 313 4.50 17.59 3.58
N THR A 314 3.77 17.37 4.66
CA THR A 314 4.28 16.73 5.88
C THR A 314 4.30 15.19 5.78
N PRO A 315 5.02 14.48 6.66
CA PRO A 315 5.00 13.02 6.69
C PRO A 315 3.62 12.41 6.85
N ASP A 316 2.74 13.02 7.67
CA ASP A 316 1.35 12.57 7.83
C ASP A 316 0.55 12.79 6.55
N PHE A 317 0.68 13.95 5.90
CA PHE A 317 0.01 14.21 4.62
C PHE A 317 0.43 13.20 3.55
N THR A 318 1.73 12.96 3.39
CA THR A 318 2.26 11.99 2.42
C THR A 318 1.68 10.60 2.66
N LEU A 319 1.71 10.12 3.90
CA LEU A 319 1.19 8.81 4.26
C LEU A 319 -0.34 8.74 4.06
N THR A 320 -1.08 9.77 4.47
CA THR A 320 -2.54 9.83 4.30
C THR A 320 -2.95 9.83 2.85
N ALA A 321 -2.36 10.68 2.00
CA ALA A 321 -2.75 10.76 0.60
C ALA A 321 -2.52 9.43 -0.13
N ILE A 322 -1.33 8.85 0.03
CA ILE A 322 -0.93 7.62 -0.66
C ILE A 322 -1.79 6.43 -0.21
N LEU A 323 -1.95 6.22 1.10
CA LEU A 323 -2.72 5.09 1.62
C LEU A 323 -4.23 5.25 1.35
N THR A 324 -4.75 6.48 1.35
CA THR A 324 -6.17 6.71 0.98
C THR A 324 -6.42 6.34 -0.48
N SER A 325 -5.51 6.71 -1.40
CA SER A 325 -5.62 6.33 -2.82
C SER A 325 -5.59 4.80 -3.01
N LEU A 326 -4.69 4.12 -2.28
CA LEU A 326 -4.60 2.66 -2.27
C LEU A 326 -5.91 2.00 -1.78
N ILE A 327 -6.47 2.47 -0.66
CA ILE A 327 -7.70 1.92 -0.08
C ILE A 327 -8.93 2.22 -0.95
N ILE A 328 -9.01 3.39 -1.60
CA ILE A 328 -10.04 3.66 -2.62
C ILE A 328 -9.92 2.65 -3.76
N GLY A 329 -8.70 2.34 -4.20
CA GLY A 329 -8.43 1.28 -5.16
C GLY A 329 -8.95 -0.09 -4.73
N CYS A 330 -8.64 -0.51 -3.50
CA CYS A 330 -9.13 -1.78 -2.95
C CYS A 330 -10.66 -1.80 -2.81
N LEU A 331 -11.27 -0.72 -2.30
CA LEU A 331 -12.73 -0.61 -2.19
C LEU A 331 -13.41 -0.75 -3.55
N CYS A 332 -12.83 -0.09 -4.56
CA CYS A 332 -13.37 -0.07 -5.91
C CYS A 332 -12.92 -1.25 -6.78
N ALA A 333 -12.12 -2.18 -6.26
CA ALA A 333 -11.72 -3.36 -7.01
C ALA A 333 -12.93 -4.28 -7.21
N ARG A 334 -13.14 -4.76 -8.43
CA ARG A 334 -14.19 -5.76 -8.72
C ARG A 334 -13.93 -7.07 -7.99
N SER A 335 -12.68 -7.53 -7.95
CA SER A 335 -12.28 -8.74 -7.23
C SER A 335 -11.01 -8.48 -6.42
N LEU A 336 -11.01 -8.92 -5.18
CA LEU A 336 -9.85 -8.97 -4.29
C LEU A 336 -9.61 -10.41 -3.88
N HIS A 337 -8.35 -10.81 -3.88
CA HIS A 337 -7.91 -12.10 -3.34
C HIS A 337 -7.19 -11.90 -2.01
N TYR A 338 -7.09 -12.96 -1.21
CA TYR A 338 -6.55 -12.92 0.14
C TYR A 338 -5.17 -12.25 0.28
N GLN A 339 -4.30 -12.33 -0.73
CA GLN A 339 -2.99 -11.65 -0.73
C GLN A 339 -3.10 -10.12 -0.66
N PHE A 340 -4.20 -9.50 -1.12
CA PHE A 340 -4.38 -8.05 -1.04
C PHE A 340 -4.49 -7.52 0.38
N PHE A 341 -4.71 -8.40 1.36
CA PHE A 341 -4.80 -7.98 2.75
C PHE A 341 -3.53 -7.28 3.24
N VAL A 342 -2.35 -7.58 2.67
CA VAL A 342 -1.09 -6.91 3.05
C VAL A 342 -1.08 -5.41 2.82
N TYR A 343 -1.78 -4.92 1.79
CA TYR A 343 -1.93 -3.49 1.54
C TYR A 343 -2.91 -2.84 2.53
N ILE A 344 -3.88 -3.61 3.01
CA ILE A 344 -5.00 -3.13 3.81
C ILE A 344 -4.63 -3.11 5.29
N ALA A 345 -4.07 -4.20 5.81
CA ALA A 345 -3.76 -4.39 7.23
C ALA A 345 -2.85 -3.29 7.78
N TRP A 346 -1.86 -2.84 7.00
CA TRP A 346 -0.95 -1.75 7.38
C TRP A 346 -1.38 -0.37 6.93
N SER A 347 -2.52 -0.24 6.23
CA SER A 347 -3.07 1.06 5.85
C SER A 347 -4.19 1.51 6.78
N VAL A 348 -5.12 0.61 7.08
CA VAL A 348 -6.37 0.91 7.79
C VAL A 348 -6.13 1.47 9.20
N PRO A 349 -5.26 0.90 10.06
CA PRO A 349 -5.07 1.43 11.41
C PRO A 349 -4.63 2.91 11.43
N PHE A 350 -3.72 3.29 10.52
CA PHE A 350 -3.28 4.67 10.40
C PHE A 350 -4.39 5.58 9.87
N LEU A 351 -5.14 5.16 8.84
CA LEU A 351 -6.20 5.98 8.27
C LEU A 351 -7.36 6.20 9.26
N LEU A 352 -7.76 5.17 10.01
CA LEU A 352 -8.78 5.31 11.05
C LEU A 352 -8.29 6.19 12.21
N TRP A 353 -7.02 6.06 12.62
CA TRP A 353 -6.44 6.98 13.60
C TRP A 353 -6.42 8.43 13.08
N ARG A 354 -5.99 8.62 11.83
CA ARG A 354 -5.86 9.94 11.20
C ARG A 354 -7.20 10.63 11.01
N SER A 355 -8.29 9.88 10.88
CA SER A 355 -9.66 10.41 10.84
C SER A 355 -10.18 10.88 12.20
N GLY A 356 -9.43 10.69 13.28
CA GLY A 356 -9.88 11.02 14.64
C GLY A 356 -10.88 10.01 15.20
N MET A 357 -10.96 8.81 14.62
CA MET A 357 -11.83 7.75 15.12
C MET A 357 -11.42 7.33 16.54
N SER A 358 -12.40 6.97 17.37
CA SER A 358 -12.11 6.50 18.72
C SER A 358 -11.31 5.19 18.69
N VAL A 359 -10.42 5.00 19.67
CA VAL A 359 -9.55 3.81 19.75
C VAL A 359 -10.35 2.51 19.72
N VAL A 360 -11.50 2.47 20.42
CA VAL A 360 -12.39 1.31 20.45
C VAL A 360 -12.87 0.95 19.04
N MET A 361 -13.28 1.94 18.25
CA MET A 361 -13.78 1.71 16.88
C MET A 361 -12.64 1.33 15.92
N ILE A 362 -11.44 1.90 16.09
CA ILE A 362 -10.26 1.50 15.32
C ILE A 362 -10.01 0.00 15.49
N TYR A 363 -9.90 -0.46 16.75
CA TYR A 363 -9.67 -1.87 17.06
C TYR A 363 -10.82 -2.76 16.58
N ALA A 364 -12.07 -2.34 16.78
CA ALA A 364 -13.25 -3.09 16.33
C ALA A 364 -13.25 -3.32 14.81
N ILE A 365 -12.98 -2.27 14.02
CA ILE A 365 -12.91 -2.38 12.56
C ILE A 365 -11.72 -3.25 12.14
N CYS A 366 -10.53 -3.04 12.71
CA CYS A 366 -9.35 -3.84 12.37
C CYS A 366 -9.56 -5.33 12.68
N PHE A 367 -10.17 -5.68 13.81
CA PHE A 367 -10.48 -7.09 14.14
C PHE A 367 -11.60 -7.67 13.28
N ALA A 368 -12.65 -6.90 12.98
CA ALA A 368 -13.69 -7.32 12.04
C ALA A 368 -13.11 -7.60 10.66
N GLN A 369 -12.16 -6.77 10.22
CA GLN A 369 -11.45 -6.95 8.96
C GLN A 369 -10.53 -8.18 9.02
N GLU A 370 -9.71 -8.35 10.06
CA GLU A 370 -8.90 -9.56 10.26
C GLU A 370 -9.77 -10.83 10.21
N TRP A 371 -10.91 -10.86 10.91
CA TRP A 371 -11.84 -11.99 10.84
C TRP A 371 -12.32 -12.23 9.40
N ALA A 372 -12.84 -11.19 8.74
CA ALA A 372 -13.44 -11.33 7.43
C ALA A 372 -12.46 -11.82 6.35
N TRP A 373 -11.20 -11.41 6.44
CA TRP A 373 -10.11 -11.85 5.54
C TRP A 373 -9.54 -13.23 5.90
N ASN A 374 -9.93 -13.82 7.04
CA ASN A 374 -9.56 -15.19 7.40
C ASN A 374 -10.67 -16.22 7.10
N VAL A 375 -11.89 -15.80 6.79
CA VAL A 375 -12.99 -16.68 6.37
C VAL A 375 -12.73 -17.17 4.94
N TYR A 376 -12.57 -18.49 4.75
CA TYR A 376 -12.32 -19.11 3.46
C TYR A 376 -13.17 -20.38 3.27
N PRO A 377 -13.87 -20.54 2.11
CA PRO A 377 -14.15 -19.50 1.12
C PRO A 377 -14.92 -18.32 1.72
N SER A 378 -14.93 -17.17 1.04
CA SER A 378 -15.65 -16.00 1.53
C SER A 378 -17.16 -16.26 1.58
N THR A 379 -17.85 -15.62 2.52
CA THR A 379 -19.31 -15.65 2.67
C THR A 379 -19.88 -14.28 2.36
N ASN A 380 -21.20 -14.17 2.18
CA ASN A 380 -21.87 -12.88 2.03
C ASN A 380 -21.57 -11.95 3.21
N ALA A 381 -21.57 -12.48 4.44
CA ALA A 381 -21.28 -11.73 5.65
C ALA A 381 -19.83 -11.24 5.71
N SER A 382 -18.86 -12.15 5.52
CA SER A 382 -17.44 -11.74 5.55
C SER A 382 -17.12 -10.75 4.43
N SER A 383 -17.66 -10.96 3.23
CA SER A 383 -17.51 -10.03 2.13
C SER A 383 -18.15 -8.66 2.39
N ALA A 384 -19.32 -8.61 3.03
CA ALA A 384 -19.95 -7.34 3.41
C ALA A 384 -19.10 -6.58 4.43
N VAL A 385 -18.49 -7.28 5.39
CA VAL A 385 -17.55 -6.68 6.36
C VAL A 385 -16.31 -6.13 5.67
N VAL A 386 -15.74 -6.84 4.67
CA VAL A 386 -14.58 -6.35 3.90
C VAL A 386 -14.91 -5.03 3.20
N VAL A 387 -16.01 -5.00 2.44
CA VAL A 387 -16.44 -3.80 1.70
C VAL A 387 -16.81 -2.67 2.67
N GLY A 388 -17.58 -2.98 3.72
CA GLY A 388 -18.01 -2.00 4.72
C GLY A 388 -16.84 -1.37 5.46
N SER A 389 -15.85 -2.15 5.88
CA SER A 389 -14.67 -1.63 6.59
C SER A 389 -13.83 -0.71 5.71
N LEU A 390 -13.64 -1.06 4.43
CA LEU A 390 -12.96 -0.19 3.47
C LEU A 390 -13.75 1.10 3.22
N ALA A 391 -15.07 1.01 3.05
CA ALA A 391 -15.94 2.17 2.86
C ALA A 391 -15.92 3.12 4.08
N VAL A 392 -16.03 2.57 5.30
CA VAL A 392 -15.91 3.35 6.55
C VAL A 392 -14.54 4.00 6.67
N THR A 393 -13.46 3.32 6.26
CA THR A 393 -12.12 3.89 6.26
C THR A 393 -12.02 5.12 5.33
N VAL A 394 -12.47 4.99 4.08
CA VAL A 394 -12.47 6.12 3.10
C VAL A 394 -13.33 7.28 3.59
N PHE A 395 -14.56 6.97 4.04
CA PHE A 395 -15.51 7.99 4.49
C PHE A 395 -15.07 8.69 5.79
N SER A 396 -14.51 7.95 6.75
CA SER A 396 -14.01 8.54 7.99
C SER A 396 -12.85 9.49 7.72
N ILE A 397 -11.92 9.15 6.82
CA ILE A 397 -10.86 10.07 6.38
C ILE A 397 -11.45 11.35 5.78
N TRP A 398 -12.49 11.22 4.95
CA TRP A 398 -13.22 12.38 4.44
C TRP A 398 -13.88 13.20 5.55
N ILE A 399 -14.37 12.64 6.65
CA ILE A 399 -14.90 13.46 7.75
C ILE A 399 -13.75 14.08 8.56
N GLY A 400 -12.85 13.25 9.07
CA GLY A 400 -11.83 13.63 10.03
C GLY A 400 -10.82 14.64 9.51
N THR A 401 -10.49 14.58 8.21
CA THR A 401 -9.59 15.57 7.62
C THR A 401 -10.30 16.89 7.26
N SER A 402 -11.64 16.98 7.34
CA SER A 402 -12.41 18.21 7.06
C SER A 402 -12.15 19.29 8.10
N TYR A 403 -12.04 18.89 9.37
CA TYR A 403 -11.79 19.80 10.49
C TYR A 403 -10.47 20.57 10.31
N TYR A 404 -9.46 19.91 9.73
CA TYR A 404 -8.18 20.55 9.44
C TYR A 404 -8.23 21.41 8.16
N VAL A 405 -9.15 21.15 7.22
CA VAL A 405 -9.34 21.97 6.01
C VAL A 405 -10.09 23.27 6.34
N ASN A 406 -11.12 23.17 7.18
CA ASN A 406 -11.93 24.31 7.64
C ASN A 406 -11.95 24.35 9.17
N PRO A 407 -10.86 24.80 9.84
CA PRO A 407 -10.88 24.95 11.29
C PRO A 407 -11.99 25.94 11.68
N PRO A 408 -12.76 25.66 12.75
CA PRO A 408 -13.77 26.59 13.25
C PRO A 408 -13.15 27.98 13.50
N LYS A 409 -13.94 29.06 13.31
CA LYS A 409 -13.46 30.45 13.45
C LYS A 409 -12.74 30.73 14.79
N GLU A 410 -13.07 29.99 15.84
CA GLU A 410 -12.41 30.07 17.15
C GLU A 410 -10.98 29.51 17.15
N ALA A 411 -10.72 28.40 16.46
CA ALA A 411 -9.38 27.85 16.31
C ALA A 411 -8.48 28.74 15.43
N GLN A 412 -9.06 29.40 14.43
CA GLN A 412 -8.37 30.38 13.58
C GLN A 412 -7.97 31.65 14.35
N LYS A 413 -8.79 32.07 15.35
CA LYS A 413 -8.45 33.19 16.23
C LYS A 413 -7.27 32.88 17.14
N VAL A 414 -7.24 31.69 17.73
CA VAL A 414 -6.14 31.26 18.63
C VAL A 414 -4.81 31.14 17.87
N GLU A 415 -4.84 30.64 16.63
CA GLU A 415 -3.64 30.54 15.78
C GLU A 415 -3.14 31.92 15.31
N ALA A 416 -4.07 32.84 14.99
CA ALA A 416 -3.73 34.23 14.66
C ALA A 416 -3.23 35.06 15.86
N GLU A 417 -3.69 34.77 17.08
CA GLU A 417 -3.18 35.40 18.30
C GLU A 417 -1.79 34.88 18.66
N HIS A 418 -1.53 33.58 18.48
CA HIS A 418 -0.18 33.01 18.65
C HIS A 418 0.83 33.55 17.63
N THR A 419 0.43 33.72 16.37
CA THR A 419 1.31 34.23 15.30
C THR A 419 1.60 35.73 15.42
N LYS A 420 0.82 36.46 16.24
CA LYS A 420 1.05 37.89 16.55
C LYS A 420 1.86 38.12 17.83
N ALA A 421 2.09 37.06 18.61
CA ALA A 421 2.84 37.11 19.87
C ALA A 421 4.31 36.70 19.70
N GLU A 422 4.70 36.22 18.51
CA GLU A 422 6.08 36.12 18.02
C GLU A 422 6.41 37.33 17.13
#